data_AF-R4TIS9-F1
#
_entry.id   AF-R4TIS9-F1
#
_cell.length_a   1.000
_cell.length_b   1.000
_cell.length_c   1.000
_cell.angle_alpha   90.00
_cell.angle_beta   90.00
_cell.angle_gamma   90.00
#
_symmetry.space_group_name_H-M   'P 1'
#
loop_
_entity.id
_entity.type
_entity.pdbx_description
1 polymer ?
#
loop_
_entity_poly.entity_id
_entity_poly.type
_entity_poly.pdbx_seq_one_letter_code
_entity_poly.pdbx_strand_id
1 'polypeptide(L)'
;MSSFHYRETASAPGVWAHELHATAPLYPLAEVVDEIAELTGRTGVPMTAYALTTGHGSSWIRLVRDPSVSHGTPDPDDCERAARELVAGGRWRSGGRLVRSAVMVAVGLREGYAPGNRLHTYDAYRTLHERARSVWSGMPVELISARLKADGTVRTYREPGVVTICQPDDLPVHATIAHAFAQRRFVVHDWLADHTTAFGRVAPEATR
;
A
#
# COMPACT_ATOMS: atom_id res chain seq x y z
N MET A 1 22.97 4.26 19.10
CA MET A 1 21.54 4.65 19.06
C MET A 1 21.16 4.81 17.60
N SER A 2 20.31 3.92 17.08
CA SER A 2 19.88 3.95 15.66
C SER A 2 19.00 5.16 15.44
N SER A 3 19.41 6.08 14.56
CA SER A 3 18.51 7.11 14.06
C SER A 3 17.50 6.41 13.15
N PHE A 4 16.24 6.37 13.58
CA PHE A 4 15.17 5.91 12.71
C PHE A 4 15.11 6.86 11.52
N HIS A 5 15.44 6.36 10.32
CA HIS A 5 15.40 7.13 9.07
C HIS A 5 14.00 7.61 8.69
N TYR A 6 12.98 7.17 9.42
CA TYR A 6 11.58 7.45 9.21
C TYR A 6 10.91 7.87 10.51
N ARG A 7 9.94 8.77 10.40
CA ARG A 7 9.03 9.15 11.48
C ARG A 7 7.59 8.96 11.03
N GLU A 8 6.70 8.80 11.99
CA GLU A 8 5.27 8.88 11.71
C GLU A 8 4.93 10.23 11.05
N THR A 9 4.17 10.18 9.96
CA THR A 9 3.70 11.38 9.24
C THR A 9 2.18 11.48 9.22
N ALA A 10 1.48 10.35 9.26
CA ALA A 10 0.05 10.27 9.49
C ALA A 10 -0.27 8.95 10.18
N SER A 11 -1.27 8.94 11.05
CA SER A 11 -1.80 7.74 11.66
C SER A 11 -3.31 7.86 11.82
N ALA A 12 -3.97 6.72 11.92
CA ALA A 12 -5.38 6.66 12.25
C ALA A 12 -5.69 5.38 13.05
N PRO A 13 -6.57 5.45 14.06
CA PRO A 13 -7.04 4.28 14.79
C PRO A 13 -7.88 3.39 13.88
N GLY A 14 -7.76 2.08 14.04
CA GLY A 14 -8.45 1.07 13.25
C GLY A 14 -7.63 0.60 12.04
N VAL A 15 -7.55 -0.72 11.85
CA VAL A 15 -7.07 -1.32 10.59
C VAL A 15 -8.23 -1.79 9.72
N TRP A 16 -8.20 -1.44 8.43
CA TRP A 16 -9.10 -2.01 7.43
C TRP A 16 -8.33 -2.46 6.19
N ALA A 17 -8.49 -3.73 5.85
CA ALA A 17 -8.07 -4.32 4.58
C ALA A 17 -9.10 -5.36 4.14
N HIS A 18 -9.46 -5.34 2.86
CA HIS A 18 -10.46 -6.23 2.28
C HIS A 18 -9.90 -6.91 1.03
N GLU A 19 -10.03 -8.22 0.98
CA GLU A 19 -9.49 -9.09 -0.05
C GLU A 19 -10.54 -9.31 -1.15
N LEU A 20 -10.17 -9.08 -2.41
CA LEU A 20 -11.07 -9.22 -3.56
C LEU A 20 -10.43 -10.04 -4.68
N HIS A 21 -11.07 -11.15 -5.05
CA HIS A 21 -10.58 -12.08 -6.07
C HIS A 21 -11.26 -11.83 -7.41
N ALA A 22 -10.50 -11.87 -8.50
CA ALA A 22 -11.05 -11.73 -9.85
C ALA A 22 -12.02 -12.89 -10.18
N THR A 23 -13.10 -12.60 -10.89
CA THR A 23 -14.01 -13.63 -11.44
C THR A 23 -13.48 -14.25 -12.73
N ALA A 24 -12.55 -13.57 -13.40
CA ALA A 24 -11.73 -14.10 -14.49
C ALA A 24 -10.33 -14.49 -13.98
N PRO A 25 -9.56 -15.31 -14.72
CA PRO A 25 -8.22 -15.71 -14.30
C PRO A 25 -7.27 -14.54 -14.03
N LEU A 26 -7.37 -13.46 -14.82
CA LEU A 26 -6.52 -12.27 -14.70
C LEU A 26 -7.24 -11.06 -15.30
N TYR A 27 -7.12 -9.90 -14.65
CA TYR A 27 -7.44 -8.61 -15.26
C TYR A 27 -6.18 -7.81 -15.57
N PRO A 28 -6.10 -7.13 -16.74
CA PRO A 28 -5.00 -6.22 -17.03
C PRO A 28 -4.85 -5.13 -15.96
N LEU A 29 -3.62 -4.84 -15.57
CA LEU A 29 -3.33 -3.91 -14.48
C LEU A 29 -3.82 -2.48 -14.79
N ALA A 30 -3.83 -2.07 -16.06
CA ALA A 30 -4.40 -0.79 -16.47
C ALA A 30 -5.89 -0.71 -16.14
N GLU A 31 -6.66 -1.76 -16.43
CA GLU A 31 -8.09 -1.81 -16.11
C GLU A 31 -8.33 -1.82 -14.60
N VAL A 32 -7.49 -2.51 -13.81
CA VAL A 32 -7.57 -2.46 -12.34
C VAL A 32 -7.36 -1.03 -11.84
N VAL A 33 -6.40 -0.29 -12.40
CA VAL A 33 -6.13 1.10 -12.01
C VAL A 33 -7.31 2.01 -12.36
N ASP A 34 -7.87 1.86 -13.55
CA ASP A 34 -9.03 2.63 -14.00
C ASP A 34 -10.26 2.34 -13.14
N GLU A 35 -10.49 1.07 -12.79
CA GLU A 35 -11.62 0.66 -11.95
C GLU A 35 -11.52 1.23 -10.51
N ILE A 36 -10.31 1.26 -9.93
CA ILE A 36 -10.08 1.89 -8.62
C ILE A 36 -10.26 3.42 -8.70
N ALA A 37 -9.89 4.03 -9.82
CA ALA A 37 -10.11 5.45 -10.07
C ALA A 37 -11.61 5.77 -10.16
N GLU A 38 -12.35 5.00 -10.96
CA GLU A 38 -13.80 5.14 -11.11
C GLU A 38 -14.53 4.91 -9.79
N LEU A 39 -14.16 3.89 -9.01
CA LEU A 39 -14.70 3.65 -7.68
C LEU A 39 -14.51 4.87 -6.77
N THR A 40 -13.31 5.46 -6.78
CA THR A 40 -13.02 6.68 -6.02
C THR A 40 -13.87 7.85 -6.51
N GLY A 41 -14.06 7.99 -7.82
CA GLY A 41 -14.88 9.05 -8.42
C GLY A 41 -16.36 8.93 -8.06
N ARG A 42 -16.92 7.72 -8.04
CA ARG A 42 -18.33 7.45 -7.70
C ARG A 42 -18.61 7.58 -6.20
N THR A 43 -17.73 7.06 -5.36
CA THR A 43 -17.95 7.00 -3.91
C THR A 43 -17.44 8.23 -3.17
N GLY A 44 -16.49 8.97 -3.76
CA GLY A 44 -15.74 10.03 -3.09
C GLY A 44 -14.70 9.52 -2.08
N VAL A 45 -14.61 8.21 -1.87
CA VAL A 45 -13.74 7.59 -0.86
C VAL A 45 -12.32 7.42 -1.43
N PRO A 46 -11.27 7.98 -0.79
CA PRO A 46 -9.88 7.69 -1.12
C PRO A 46 -9.57 6.18 -1.09
N MET A 47 -9.21 5.59 -2.23
CA MET A 47 -8.90 4.15 -2.29
C MET A 47 -7.41 3.88 -2.47
N THR A 48 -6.87 2.96 -1.69
CA THR A 48 -5.56 2.35 -1.94
C THR A 48 -5.77 0.85 -2.16
N ALA A 49 -5.13 0.31 -3.20
CA ALA A 49 -5.21 -1.10 -3.55
C ALA A 49 -3.81 -1.68 -3.74
N TYR A 50 -3.59 -2.89 -3.24
CA TYR A 50 -2.40 -3.68 -3.53
C TYR A 50 -2.80 -4.80 -4.49
N ALA A 51 -2.45 -4.67 -5.76
CA ALA A 51 -2.74 -5.68 -6.76
C ALA A 51 -1.61 -6.70 -6.79
N LEU A 52 -1.88 -7.96 -6.40
CA LEU A 52 -0.87 -9.01 -6.48
C LEU A 52 -0.52 -9.25 -7.95
N THR A 53 0.74 -9.07 -8.33
CA THR A 53 1.18 -9.21 -9.71
C THR A 53 2.69 -9.48 -9.78
N THR A 54 3.10 -10.26 -10.78
CA THR A 54 4.49 -10.37 -11.23
C THR A 54 4.70 -9.73 -12.60
N GLY A 55 3.72 -8.94 -13.09
CA GLY A 55 3.71 -8.38 -14.44
C GLY A 55 2.43 -7.64 -14.80
N HIS A 56 1.80 -8.01 -15.93
CA HIS A 56 0.82 -7.17 -16.64
C HIS A 56 -0.62 -7.20 -16.10
N GLY A 57 -0.94 -8.05 -15.12
CA GLY A 57 -2.30 -8.17 -14.62
C GLY A 57 -2.37 -8.77 -13.23
N SER A 58 -3.58 -8.80 -12.67
CA SER A 58 -3.82 -9.30 -11.32
C SER A 58 -5.08 -10.15 -11.25
N SER A 59 -5.00 -11.24 -10.48
CA SER A 59 -6.13 -12.12 -10.15
C SER A 59 -6.71 -11.80 -8.77
N TRP A 60 -6.06 -10.91 -8.02
CA TRP A 60 -6.38 -10.64 -6.64
C TRP A 60 -5.87 -9.25 -6.23
N ILE A 61 -6.78 -8.44 -5.69
CA ILE A 61 -6.44 -7.14 -5.11
C ILE A 61 -6.79 -7.13 -3.63
N ARG A 62 -6.04 -6.35 -2.88
CA ARG A 62 -6.37 -6.00 -1.50
C ARG A 62 -6.64 -4.52 -1.43
N LEU A 63 -7.88 -4.16 -1.14
CA LEU A 63 -8.22 -2.79 -0.79
C LEU A 63 -7.74 -2.54 0.64
N VAL A 64 -7.14 -1.37 0.88
CA VAL A 64 -6.65 -1.00 2.19
C VAL A 64 -6.95 0.46 2.49
N ARG A 65 -7.08 0.74 3.79
CA ARG A 65 -7.18 2.09 4.33
C ARG A 65 -5.77 2.70 4.40
N ASP A 66 -5.55 3.90 3.88
CA ASP A 66 -4.23 4.54 3.87
C ASP A 66 -4.31 5.96 4.45
N PRO A 67 -3.69 6.23 5.62
CA PRO A 67 -3.74 7.53 6.26
C PRO A 67 -2.93 8.57 5.49
N SER A 68 -3.55 9.73 5.25
CA SER A 68 -2.93 10.83 4.53
C SER A 68 -3.10 12.15 5.27
N VAL A 69 -2.01 12.90 5.42
CA VAL A 69 -2.08 14.28 5.96
C VAL A 69 -2.95 15.18 5.09
N SER A 70 -2.84 15.05 3.77
CA SER A 70 -3.50 15.96 2.82
C SER A 70 -4.92 15.55 2.45
N HIS A 71 -5.25 14.28 2.55
CA HIS A 71 -6.56 13.75 2.13
C HIS A 71 -7.36 13.13 3.27
N GLY A 72 -6.84 13.18 4.50
CA GLY A 72 -7.42 12.48 5.64
C GLY A 72 -7.28 10.97 5.54
N THR A 73 -8.05 10.27 6.36
CA THR A 73 -8.11 8.81 6.37
C THR A 73 -9.56 8.40 6.20
N PRO A 74 -9.92 7.56 5.21
CA PRO A 74 -11.30 7.13 5.03
C PRO A 74 -11.77 6.32 6.23
N ASP A 75 -13.07 6.41 6.54
CA ASP A 75 -13.70 5.60 7.58
C ASP A 75 -13.75 4.11 7.15
N PRO A 76 -13.52 3.14 8.05
CA PRO A 76 -13.64 1.72 7.72
C PRO A 76 -14.99 1.32 7.10
N ASP A 77 -16.11 1.93 7.50
CA ASP A 77 -17.42 1.62 6.96
C ASP A 77 -17.59 2.15 5.53
N ASP A 78 -16.97 3.30 5.23
CA ASP A 78 -16.87 3.85 3.88
C ASP A 78 -16.03 2.95 2.97
N CYS A 79 -14.91 2.45 3.50
CA CYS A 79 -14.08 1.48 2.78
C CYS A 79 -14.85 0.18 2.50
N GLU A 80 -15.62 -0.34 3.45
CA GLU A 80 -16.43 -1.55 3.28
C GLU A 80 -17.57 -1.36 2.28
N ARG A 81 -18.20 -0.18 2.27
CA ARG A 81 -19.17 0.20 1.25
C ARG A 81 -18.54 0.24 -0.15
N ALA A 82 -17.36 0.85 -0.28
CA ALA A 82 -16.63 0.89 -1.55
C ALA A 82 -16.23 -0.51 -2.04
N ALA A 83 -15.80 -1.40 -1.14
CA ALA A 83 -15.50 -2.80 -1.49
C ALA A 83 -16.74 -3.54 -2.00
N ARG A 84 -17.89 -3.37 -1.35
CA ARG A 84 -19.17 -3.96 -1.81
C ARG A 84 -19.61 -3.44 -3.17
N GLU A 85 -19.40 -2.15 -3.45
CA GLU A 85 -19.70 -1.58 -4.77
C GLU A 85 -18.81 -2.20 -5.86
N LEU A 86 -17.52 -2.42 -5.58
CA LEU A 86 -16.62 -3.08 -6.52
C LEU A 86 -17.04 -4.53 -6.82
N VAL A 87 -17.50 -5.25 -5.79
CA VAL A 87 -18.06 -6.61 -5.93
C VAL A 87 -19.37 -6.61 -6.73
N ALA A 88 -20.23 -5.61 -6.52
CA ALA A 88 -21.48 -5.48 -7.26
C ALA A 88 -21.28 -5.30 -8.78
N GLY A 89 -20.11 -4.82 -9.21
CA GLY A 89 -19.70 -4.76 -10.62
C GLY A 89 -19.43 -6.12 -11.27
N GLY A 90 -19.40 -7.22 -10.51
CA GLY A 90 -19.32 -8.59 -11.02
C GLY A 90 -17.94 -9.06 -11.47
N ARG A 91 -16.95 -8.16 -11.56
CA ARG A 91 -15.55 -8.50 -11.84
C ARG A 91 -14.84 -9.09 -10.63
N TRP A 92 -15.28 -8.75 -9.42
CA TRP A 92 -14.63 -9.16 -8.18
C TRP A 92 -15.56 -9.98 -7.30
N ARG A 93 -15.00 -10.95 -6.59
CA ARG A 93 -15.63 -11.65 -5.49
C ARG A 93 -14.97 -11.22 -4.19
N SER A 94 -15.78 -10.99 -3.17
CA SER A 94 -15.26 -10.76 -1.82
C SER A 94 -14.60 -12.01 -1.28
N GLY A 95 -13.33 -11.88 -0.86
CA GLY A 95 -12.65 -12.80 0.04
C GLY A 95 -12.78 -12.39 1.52
N GLY A 96 -13.47 -11.28 1.79
CA GLY A 96 -13.76 -10.76 3.12
C GLY A 96 -12.73 -9.78 3.68
N ARG A 97 -13.08 -9.22 4.85
CA ARG A 97 -12.18 -8.36 5.63
C ARG A 97 -11.08 -9.21 6.26
N LEU A 98 -9.86 -8.70 6.20
CA LEU A 98 -8.71 -9.35 6.83
C LEU A 98 -8.61 -8.97 8.31
N VAL A 99 -8.42 -9.99 9.13
CA VAL A 99 -8.06 -9.88 10.55
C VAL A 99 -6.82 -10.73 10.77
N ARG A 100 -5.78 -10.14 11.37
CA ARG A 100 -4.48 -10.80 11.56
C ARG A 100 -3.98 -10.54 12.98
N SER A 101 -3.08 -11.39 13.45
CA SER A 101 -2.24 -11.15 14.63
C SER A 101 -0.82 -10.82 14.18
N ALA A 102 -0.71 -9.82 13.29
CA ALA A 102 0.52 -9.45 12.59
C ALA A 102 0.41 -8.02 12.04
N VAL A 103 1.50 -7.57 11.43
CA VAL A 103 1.60 -6.28 10.74
C VAL A 103 1.71 -6.52 9.23
N MET A 104 1.04 -5.69 8.43
CA MET A 104 1.23 -5.62 6.98
C MET A 104 2.00 -4.35 6.61
N VAL A 105 3.10 -4.49 5.90
CA VAL A 105 3.93 -3.35 5.45
C VAL A 105 3.91 -3.30 3.93
N ALA A 106 3.66 -2.12 3.37
CA ALA A 106 3.73 -1.87 1.94
C ALA A 106 4.82 -0.85 1.62
N VAL A 107 5.80 -1.25 0.80
CA VAL A 107 6.95 -0.42 0.41
C VAL A 107 7.01 -0.32 -1.11
N GLY A 108 7.10 0.90 -1.63
CA GLY A 108 7.35 1.17 -3.05
C GLY A 108 8.75 0.73 -3.47
N LEU A 109 8.92 0.40 -4.75
CA LEU A 109 10.22 0.04 -5.31
C LEU A 109 10.85 1.18 -6.11
N ARG A 110 10.12 2.27 -6.37
CA ARG A 110 10.65 3.42 -7.10
C ARG A 110 11.24 4.45 -6.15
N GLU A 111 12.44 4.94 -6.41
CA GLU A 111 13.02 6.01 -5.61
C GLU A 111 12.15 7.27 -5.68
N GLY A 112 11.49 7.66 -4.59
CA GLY A 112 10.49 8.73 -4.60
C GLY A 112 9.34 8.51 -5.60
N TYR A 113 8.63 9.57 -5.98
CA TYR A 113 7.38 9.45 -6.75
C TYR A 113 7.50 9.77 -8.26
N ALA A 114 8.63 10.26 -8.74
CA ALA A 114 8.73 10.76 -10.11
C ALA A 114 8.79 9.61 -11.15
N PRO A 115 7.92 9.59 -12.18
CA PRO A 115 8.00 8.62 -13.27
C PRO A 115 9.31 8.79 -14.03
N GLY A 116 10.28 7.89 -13.84
CA GLY A 116 11.63 7.99 -14.40
C GLY A 116 12.73 7.85 -13.36
N ASN A 117 12.41 8.03 -12.08
CA ASN A 117 13.34 7.65 -11.02
C ASN A 117 13.63 6.15 -11.03
N ARG A 118 14.81 5.79 -10.53
CA ARG A 118 15.29 4.41 -10.47
C ARG A 118 14.23 3.50 -9.85
N LEU A 119 13.96 2.40 -10.55
CA LEU A 119 13.08 1.33 -10.09
C LEU A 119 13.96 0.17 -9.60
N HIS A 120 13.84 -0.15 -8.33
CA HIS A 120 14.46 -1.35 -7.74
C HIS A 120 13.64 -2.58 -8.08
N THR A 121 14.25 -3.76 -7.99
CA THR A 121 13.55 -5.03 -8.25
C THR A 121 13.01 -5.64 -6.97
N TYR A 122 11.97 -6.46 -7.10
CA TYR A 122 11.48 -7.31 -6.01
C TYR A 122 12.60 -8.20 -5.44
N ASP A 123 13.44 -8.80 -6.30
CA ASP A 123 14.56 -9.64 -5.85
C ASP A 123 15.61 -8.87 -5.06
N ALA A 124 15.87 -7.59 -5.40
CA ALA A 124 16.76 -6.75 -4.62
C ALA A 124 16.19 -6.49 -3.22
N TYR A 125 14.89 -6.24 -3.12
CA TYR A 125 14.20 -6.06 -1.83
C TYR A 125 14.28 -7.35 -1.00
N ARG A 126 13.91 -8.49 -1.59
CA ARG A 126 13.96 -9.81 -0.94
C ARG A 126 15.38 -10.10 -0.45
N THR A 127 16.40 -9.88 -1.27
CA THR A 127 17.81 -10.14 -0.90
C THR A 127 18.23 -9.32 0.32
N LEU A 128 17.85 -8.04 0.40
CA LEU A 128 18.18 -7.21 1.58
C LEU A 128 17.41 -7.67 2.82
N HIS A 129 16.15 -8.08 2.65
CA HIS A 129 15.37 -8.63 3.75
C HIS A 129 15.97 -9.94 4.27
N GLU A 130 16.30 -10.89 3.39
CA GLU A 130 16.88 -12.19 3.73
C GLU A 130 18.23 -12.06 4.47
N ARG A 131 19.02 -11.03 4.14
CA ARG A 131 20.25 -10.70 4.87
C ARG A 131 19.99 -10.22 6.30
N ALA A 132 18.88 -9.53 6.54
CA ALA A 132 18.50 -9.02 7.85
C ALA A 132 17.66 -10.01 8.67
N ARG A 133 16.96 -10.93 7.99
CA ARG A 133 16.05 -11.94 8.54
C ARG A 133 16.17 -13.22 7.74
N SER A 134 16.46 -14.34 8.37
CA SER A 134 16.61 -15.63 7.69
C SER A 134 15.32 -16.22 7.08
N VAL A 135 14.18 -15.54 7.23
CA VAL A 135 12.87 -15.97 6.71
C VAL A 135 12.26 -14.83 5.89
N TRP A 136 11.78 -15.16 4.69
CA TRP A 136 11.08 -14.24 3.79
C TRP A 136 9.58 -14.54 3.75
N SER A 137 8.76 -13.49 3.93
CA SER A 137 7.30 -13.55 3.74
C SER A 137 6.80 -12.24 3.14
N GLY A 138 6.93 -12.13 1.81
CA GLY A 138 6.42 -11.00 1.07
C GLY A 138 6.08 -11.35 -0.37
N MET A 139 5.30 -10.47 -0.98
CA MET A 139 4.74 -10.65 -2.31
C MET A 139 4.94 -9.39 -3.15
N PRO A 140 5.26 -9.53 -4.46
CA PRO A 140 5.31 -8.40 -5.37
C PRO A 140 3.88 -7.90 -5.64
N VAL A 141 3.70 -6.58 -5.63
CA VAL A 141 2.40 -5.96 -5.90
C VAL A 141 2.56 -4.74 -6.80
N GLU A 142 1.49 -4.30 -7.43
CA GLU A 142 1.34 -2.90 -7.83
C GLU A 142 0.62 -2.16 -6.70
N LEU A 143 1.25 -1.11 -6.17
CA LEU A 143 0.64 -0.19 -5.22
C LEU A 143 -0.16 0.84 -6.01
N ILE A 144 -1.47 0.88 -5.84
CA ILE A 144 -2.38 1.79 -6.53
C ILE A 144 -3.01 2.71 -5.49
N SER A 145 -3.01 4.01 -5.74
CA SER A 145 -3.67 5.01 -4.91
C SER A 145 -4.51 5.93 -5.79
N ALA A 146 -5.79 6.07 -5.48
CA ALA A 146 -6.72 6.96 -6.15
C ALA A 146 -7.27 7.98 -5.14
N ARG A 147 -7.26 9.25 -5.50
CA ARG A 147 -7.70 10.37 -4.65
C ARG A 147 -8.51 11.37 -5.47
N LEU A 148 -9.63 11.83 -4.92
CA LEU A 148 -10.39 12.93 -5.50
C LEU A 148 -9.64 14.26 -5.28
N LYS A 149 -9.57 15.10 -6.30
CA LYS A 149 -9.05 16.47 -6.21
C LYS A 149 -10.19 17.46 -5.95
N ALA A 150 -9.81 18.70 -5.62
CA ALA A 150 -10.76 19.80 -5.40
C ALA A 150 -11.60 20.13 -6.64
N ASP A 151 -11.10 19.84 -7.85
CA ASP A 151 -11.83 20.03 -9.12
C ASP A 151 -12.76 18.85 -9.48
N GLY A 152 -12.90 17.86 -8.59
CA GLY A 152 -13.70 16.65 -8.81
C GLY A 152 -13.02 15.60 -9.69
N THR A 153 -11.81 15.86 -10.21
CA THR A 153 -11.06 14.85 -10.98
C THR A 153 -10.38 13.85 -10.04
N VAL A 154 -10.26 12.60 -10.48
CA VAL A 154 -9.52 11.58 -9.73
C VAL A 154 -8.06 11.57 -10.16
N ARG A 155 -7.16 11.76 -9.21
CA ARG A 155 -5.72 11.52 -9.40
C ARG A 155 -5.42 10.09 -9.02
N THR A 156 -4.81 9.36 -9.95
CA THR A 156 -4.21 8.06 -9.69
C THR A 156 -2.70 8.17 -9.56
N TYR A 157 -2.16 7.34 -8.68
CA TYR A 157 -0.74 7.03 -8.58
C TYR A 157 -0.60 5.52 -8.57
N ARG A 158 0.39 5.00 -9.30
CA ARG A 158 0.75 3.59 -9.22
C ARG A 158 2.25 3.39 -9.28
N GLU A 159 2.73 2.38 -8.57
CA GLU A 159 4.11 1.90 -8.69
C GLU A 159 4.24 0.43 -8.32
N PRO A 160 5.27 -0.26 -8.84
CA PRO A 160 5.66 -1.57 -8.31
C PRO A 160 6.07 -1.45 -6.85
N GLY A 161 5.68 -2.42 -6.04
CA GLY A 161 5.94 -2.45 -4.62
C GLY A 161 6.08 -3.87 -4.08
N VAL A 162 6.25 -3.94 -2.77
CA VAL A 162 6.32 -5.19 -2.02
C VAL A 162 5.41 -5.06 -0.80
N VAL A 163 4.60 -6.08 -0.57
CA VAL A 163 3.80 -6.22 0.64
C VAL A 163 4.32 -7.39 1.45
N THR A 164 4.61 -7.16 2.73
CA THR A 164 5.05 -8.19 3.68
C THR A 164 4.04 -8.31 4.80
N ILE A 165 3.87 -9.53 5.33
CA ILE A 165 3.16 -9.79 6.59
C ILE A 165 4.21 -10.26 7.59
N CYS A 166 4.43 -9.47 8.64
CA CYS A 166 5.55 -9.64 9.57
C CYS A 166 5.13 -9.35 11.02
N GLN A 167 6.06 -9.52 11.95
CA GLN A 167 5.87 -9.07 13.32
C GLN A 167 6.27 -7.59 13.46
N PRO A 168 5.77 -6.86 14.48
CA PRO A 168 6.17 -5.47 14.72
C PRO A 168 7.69 -5.27 14.84
N ASP A 169 8.41 -6.26 15.39
CA ASP A 169 9.87 -6.23 15.55
C ASP A 169 10.65 -6.25 14.22
N ASP A 170 9.96 -6.50 13.09
CA ASP A 170 10.54 -6.45 11.74
C ASP A 170 10.41 -5.06 11.08
N LEU A 171 9.63 -4.14 11.66
CA LEU A 171 9.48 -2.78 11.14
C LEU A 171 10.80 -2.02 10.94
N PRO A 172 11.81 -2.13 11.84
CA PRO A 172 13.11 -1.49 11.61
C PRO A 172 13.81 -2.00 10.35
N VAL A 173 13.68 -3.30 10.02
CA VAL A 173 14.26 -3.89 8.81
C VAL A 173 13.61 -3.27 7.56
N HIS A 174 12.29 -3.18 7.55
CA HIS A 174 11.56 -2.54 6.45
C HIS A 174 11.91 -1.05 6.31
N ALA A 175 12.06 -0.32 7.42
CA ALA A 175 12.50 1.08 7.39
C ALA A 175 13.92 1.23 6.83
N THR A 176 14.85 0.34 7.17
CA THR A 176 16.21 0.32 6.61
C THR A 176 16.21 0.04 5.11
N ILE A 177 15.43 -0.94 4.65
CA ILE A 177 15.32 -1.26 3.21
C ILE A 177 14.66 -0.10 2.46
N ALA A 178 13.57 0.45 2.98
CA ALA A 178 12.91 1.63 2.42
C ALA A 178 13.88 2.83 2.33
N HIS A 179 14.76 3.02 3.32
CA HIS A 179 15.80 4.04 3.25
C HIS A 179 16.81 3.78 2.13
N ALA A 180 17.31 2.54 2.03
CA ALA A 180 18.23 2.12 0.98
C ALA A 180 17.63 2.32 -0.42
N PHE A 181 16.31 2.18 -0.55
CA PHE A 181 15.55 2.36 -1.78
C PHE A 181 15.07 3.81 -1.96
N ALA A 182 15.60 4.75 -1.17
CA ALA A 182 15.27 6.16 -1.17
C ALA A 182 13.74 6.45 -1.17
N GLN A 183 12.97 5.60 -0.51
CA GLN A 183 11.53 5.79 -0.41
C GLN A 183 11.20 7.08 0.34
N ARG A 184 10.12 7.74 -0.07
CA ARG A 184 9.62 8.93 0.62
C ARG A 184 8.71 8.55 1.78
N ARG A 185 7.92 7.50 1.60
CA ARG A 185 7.03 6.94 2.61
C ARG A 185 6.87 5.45 2.46
N PHE A 186 6.42 4.79 3.51
CA PHE A 186 5.81 3.46 3.46
C PHE A 186 4.63 3.41 4.44
N VAL A 187 3.74 2.44 4.26
CA VAL A 187 2.50 2.31 5.06
C VAL A 187 2.53 1.00 5.84
N VAL A 188 2.06 1.07 7.08
CA VAL A 188 1.99 -0.03 8.03
C VAL A 188 0.54 -0.18 8.48
N HIS A 189 0.03 -1.40 8.42
CA HIS A 189 -1.27 -1.78 8.97
C HIS A 189 -1.01 -2.75 10.13
N ASP A 190 -1.20 -2.28 11.36
CA ASP A 190 -0.87 -3.01 12.58
C ASP A 190 -2.16 -3.45 13.28
N TRP A 191 -2.53 -4.72 13.12
CA TRP A 191 -3.72 -5.27 13.79
C TRP A 191 -3.51 -5.51 15.29
N LEU A 192 -2.26 -5.56 15.78
CA LEU A 192 -1.97 -5.74 17.20
C LEU A 192 -2.16 -4.41 17.96
N ALA A 193 -1.76 -3.30 17.33
CA ALA A 193 -1.97 -1.95 17.86
C ALA A 193 -3.30 -1.31 17.41
N ASP A 194 -4.05 -1.98 16.55
CA ASP A 194 -5.26 -1.47 15.87
C ASP A 194 -5.04 -0.07 15.26
N HIS A 195 -3.97 0.09 14.48
CA HIS A 195 -3.63 1.35 13.83
C HIS A 195 -3.12 1.16 12.40
N THR A 196 -3.44 2.11 11.53
CA THR A 196 -2.74 2.28 10.26
C THR A 196 -1.87 3.53 10.33
N THR A 197 -0.60 3.40 9.93
CA THR A 197 0.42 4.45 10.05
C THR A 197 1.19 4.61 8.74
N ALA A 198 1.33 5.85 8.28
CA ALA A 198 2.23 6.23 7.21
C ALA A 198 3.53 6.80 7.80
N PHE A 199 4.65 6.16 7.50
CA PHE A 199 5.98 6.60 7.89
C PHE A 199 6.62 7.38 6.76
N GLY A 200 7.13 8.58 7.04
CA GLY A 200 7.84 9.42 6.08
C GLY A 200 9.32 9.56 6.42
N ARG A 201 10.17 9.63 5.38
CA ARG A 201 11.62 9.77 5.54
C ARG A 201 11.95 11.08 6.25
N VAL A 202 12.81 11.01 7.27
CA VAL A 202 13.34 12.19 7.95
C VAL A 202 14.30 12.91 6.99
N ALA A 203 14.06 14.19 6.73
CA ALA A 203 14.98 15.00 5.94
C ALA A 203 16.34 15.05 6.65
N PRO A 204 17.48 15.02 5.94
CA PRO A 204 18.77 15.28 6.56
C PRO A 204 18.68 16.63 7.30
N GLU A 205 19.10 16.68 8.56
CA GLU A 205 19.33 17.97 9.22
C GLU A 205 20.27 18.75 8.31
N ALA A 206 19.84 19.91 7.83
CA ALA A 206 20.72 20.80 7.12
C ALA A 206 21.81 21.22 8.11
N THR A 207 23.01 20.64 7.99
CA THR A 207 24.21 21.14 8.65
C THR A 207 24.33 22.61 8.29
N ARG A 208 24.06 23.47 9.28
CA ARG A 208 24.31 24.90 9.24
C ARG A 208 25.77 25.18 9.56
#